data_AF-A0A0C2FE01-F1
#
_entry.id   AF-A0A0C2FE01-F1
#
_cell.length_a   1.000
_cell.length_b   1.000
_cell.length_c   1.000
_cell.angle_alpha   90.00
_cell.angle_beta   90.00
_cell.angle_gamma   90.00
#
_symmetry.space_group_name_H-M   'P 1'
#
loop_
_entity.id
_entity.type
_entity.pdbx_description
1 polymer ?
#
loop_
_entity_poly.entity_id
_entity_poly.type
_entity_poly.pdbx_seq_one_letter_code
_entity_poly.pdbx_strand_id
1 'polypeptide(L)' 'MTPRRFRVKLLKESNTFAEQVYSSKGVGEPPLMLGVTTFSSLRYAITARRQDLGLGDFIEISAPLTAAKIVSLCNP' A
#
# COMPACT_ATOMS: atom_id res chain seq x y z
N MET A 1 -2.46 -13.74 -4.44
CA MET A 1 -2.23 -14.09 -3.02
C MET A 1 -2.72 -12.93 -2.16
N THR A 2 -3.36 -13.20 -1.03
CA THR A 2 -3.92 -12.20 -0.10
C THR A 2 -3.08 -12.13 1.20
N PRO A 3 -3.17 -11.05 2.00
CA PRO A 3 -2.42 -10.95 3.26
C PRO A 3 -2.82 -12.05 4.26
N ARG A 4 -1.83 -12.69 4.90
CA ARG A 4 -2.07 -13.74 5.91
C ARG A 4 -2.90 -13.24 7.11
N ARG A 5 -2.73 -11.97 7.48
CA ARG A 5 -3.57 -11.27 8.46
C ARG A 5 -4.20 -10.05 7.80
N PHE A 6 -5.49 -10.13 7.50
CA PHE A 6 -6.24 -9.06 6.87
C PHE A 6 -7.34 -8.58 7.83
N ARG A 7 -7.21 -7.35 8.33
CA ARG A 7 -8.12 -6.76 9.33
C ARG A 7 -8.85 -5.58 8.73
N VAL A 8 -10.17 -5.55 8.88
CA VAL A 8 -11.03 -4.46 8.44
C VAL A 8 -11.87 -4.00 9.63
N LYS A 9 -12.00 -2.69 9.80
CA LYS A 9 -12.89 -2.07 10.78
C LYS A 9 -13.61 -0.91 10.13
N LEU A 10 -14.92 -0.84 10.37
CA LEU A 10 -15.71 0.33 10.02
C LEU A 10 -15.73 1.28 11.22
N LEU A 11 -15.57 2.57 10.95
CA LEU A 11 -15.63 3.60 11.98
C LEU A 11 -17.05 3.66 12.56
N LYS A 12 -17.16 3.48 13.88
CA LYS A 12 -18.43 3.65 14.61
C LYS A 12 -18.69 5.14 14.85
N GLU A 13 -19.96 5.50 15.00
CA GLU A 13 -20.38 6.88 15.36
C GLU A 13 -19.82 7.93 14.39
N SER A 14 -19.76 7.61 13.09
CA SER A 14 -19.36 8.57 12.07
C SER A 14 -20.46 9.60 11.82
N ASN A 15 -20.08 10.78 11.32
CA ASN A 15 -21.00 11.85 10.96
C ASN A 15 -22.22 11.34 10.16
N THR A 16 -23.38 11.93 10.45
CA THR A 16 -24.63 11.69 9.72
C THR A 16 -24.65 12.52 8.44
N PHE A 17 -24.97 11.89 7.31
CA PHE A 17 -25.05 12.56 6.01
C PHE A 17 -26.51 12.57 5.56
N ALA A 18 -27.19 13.69 5.77
CA ALA A 18 -28.63 13.82 5.48
C ALA A 18 -28.99 13.58 4.00
N GLU A 19 -28.04 13.84 3.09
CA GLU A 19 -28.22 13.63 1.65
C GLU A 19 -28.07 12.17 1.19
N GLN A 20 -27.55 11.29 2.06
CA GLN A 20 -27.31 9.90 1.72
C GLN A 20 -28.44 9.02 2.28
N VAL A 21 -28.82 7.99 1.54
CA VAL A 21 -29.85 7.03 1.97
C VAL A 21 -29.44 6.42 3.30
N TYR A 22 -30.23 6.66 4.34
CA TYR A 22 -29.96 6.25 5.73
C TYR A 22 -28.56 6.66 6.24
N SER A 23 -28.02 7.80 5.78
CA SER A 23 -26.67 8.26 6.11
C SER A 23 -25.54 7.28 5.75
N SER A 24 -25.74 6.51 4.69
CA SER A 24 -24.72 5.60 4.15
C SER A 24 -23.60 6.35 3.39
N LYS A 25 -22.59 5.60 2.92
CA LYS A 25 -21.51 6.10 2.07
C LYS A 25 -21.21 5.09 0.97
N GLY A 26 -21.03 5.56 -0.26
CA GLY A 26 -20.48 4.74 -1.35
C GLY A 26 -19.01 4.41 -1.07
N VAL A 27 -18.67 3.13 -1.02
CA VAL A 27 -17.31 2.65 -0.69
C VAL A 27 -16.73 1.67 -1.71
N GLY A 28 -17.26 1.64 -2.93
CA GLY A 28 -16.76 0.74 -3.98
C GLY A 28 -15.31 1.03 -4.37
N GLU A 29 -15.04 2.27 -4.78
CA GLU A 29 -13.71 2.70 -5.25
C GLU A 29 -12.73 3.13 -4.15
N PRO A 30 -13.13 3.84 -3.07
CA PRO A 30 -12.18 4.39 -2.10
C PRO A 30 -11.16 3.39 -1.50
N PRO A 31 -11.52 2.13 -1.18
CA PRO A 31 -10.57 1.17 -0.65
C PRO A 31 -9.50 0.71 -1.64
N LEU A 32 -9.68 0.90 -2.95
CA LEU A 32 -8.71 0.47 -3.97
C LEU A 32 -7.34 1.14 -3.75
N MET A 33 -7.34 2.43 -3.41
CA MET A 33 -6.10 3.18 -3.16
C MET A 33 -5.34 2.66 -1.92
N LEU A 34 -6.02 2.02 -0.96
CA LEU A 34 -5.36 1.42 0.20
C LEU A 34 -4.41 0.28 -0.20
N GLY A 35 -4.55 -0.30 -1.40
CA GLY A 35 -3.61 -1.27 -1.94
C GLY A 35 -2.19 -0.74 -2.11
N VAL A 36 -2.02 0.57 -2.31
CA VAL A 36 -0.70 1.24 -2.42
C VAL A 36 0.16 1.02 -1.17
N THR A 37 -0.45 0.76 -0.02
CA THR A 37 0.28 0.42 1.22
C THR A 37 1.24 -0.76 1.03
N THR A 38 0.84 -1.77 0.25
CA THR A 38 1.69 -2.94 -0.03
C THR A 38 2.89 -2.53 -0.90
N PHE A 39 2.65 -1.73 -1.95
CA PHE A 39 3.71 -1.19 -2.78
C PHE A 39 4.69 -0.33 -1.99
N SER A 40 4.20 0.60 -1.17
CA SER A 40 5.05 1.45 -0.31
C SER A 40 5.85 0.61 0.68
N SER A 41 5.24 -0.40 1.33
CA SER A 41 5.96 -1.29 2.25
C SER A 41 7.12 -2.05 1.59
N LEU A 42 6.93 -2.50 0.34
CA LEU A 42 8.00 -3.12 -0.44
C LEU A 42 9.10 -2.13 -0.82
N ARG A 43 8.75 -0.88 -1.16
CA ARG A 43 9.76 0.17 -1.40
C ARG A 43 10.65 0.38 -0.18
N TYR A 44 10.07 0.48 1.01
CA TYR A 44 10.82 0.58 2.27
C TYR A 44 11.74 -0.63 2.50
N ALA A 45 11.25 -1.85 2.24
CA ALA A 45 12.07 -3.06 2.38
C ALA A 45 13.25 -3.09 1.40
N ILE A 46 13.05 -2.67 0.15
CA ILE A 46 14.11 -2.55 -0.86
C ILE A 46 15.13 -1.50 -0.43
N THR A 47 14.69 -0.31 0.01
CA THR A 47 15.59 0.74 0.50
C THR A 47 16.43 0.25 1.68
N ALA A 48 15.84 -0.45 2.65
CA ALA A 48 16.58 -1.02 3.77
C ALA A 48 17.65 -2.03 3.29
N ARG A 49 17.29 -2.93 2.36
CA ARG A 49 18.26 -3.88 1.79
C ARG A 49 19.40 -3.19 1.06
N ARG A 50 19.13 -2.09 0.36
CA ARG A 50 20.18 -1.30 -0.32
C ARG A 50 21.10 -0.59 0.66
N GLN A 51 20.56 -0.11 1.78
CA GLN A 51 21.36 0.45 2.86
C GLN A 51 22.32 -0.59 3.45
N ASP A 52 21.90 -1.85 3.61
CA ASP A 52 22.79 -2.94 4.05
C ASP A 52 23.96 -3.19 3.08
N LEU A 53 23.82 -2.82 1.81
CA LEU A 53 24.86 -2.91 0.78
C LEU A 53 25.70 -1.63 0.67
N GLY A 54 25.45 -0.62 1.51
CA GLY A 54 26.09 0.70 1.42
C GLY A 54 25.56 1.59 0.31
N LEU A 55 24.43 1.24 -0.31
CA LEU A 55 23.80 2.00 -1.41
C LEU A 55 22.68 2.88 -0.85
N GLY A 56 23.01 4.13 -0.49
CA GLY A 56 22.10 5.10 0.11
C GLY A 56 21.31 5.98 -0.86
N ASP A 57 21.52 5.81 -2.17
CA ASP A 57 20.94 6.70 -3.18
C ASP A 57 19.43 6.56 -3.34
N PHE A 58 18.79 7.66 -3.71
CA PHE A 58 17.39 7.64 -4.13
C PHE A 58 17.21 6.80 -5.38
N ILE A 59 16.22 5.91 -5.36
CA ILE A 59 15.84 5.09 -6.51
C ILE A 59 14.39 5.35 -6.91
N GLU A 60 14.18 5.54 -8.20
CA GLU A 60 12.84 5.58 -8.77
C GLU A 60 12.27 4.16 -8.85
N ILE A 61 11.11 3.94 -8.24
CA ILE A 61 10.40 2.66 -8.27
C ILE A 61 9.01 2.90 -8.83
N SER A 62 8.71 2.29 -9.98
CA SER A 62 7.42 2.38 -10.67
C SER A 62 6.59 1.11 -10.50
N ALA A 63 5.28 1.29 -10.36
CA ALA A 63 4.33 0.18 -10.40
C ALA A 63 4.20 -0.39 -11.84
N PRO A 64 3.88 -1.69 -12.00
CA PRO A 64 3.81 -2.70 -10.95
C PRO A 64 5.20 -3.11 -10.46
N LEU A 65 5.32 -3.38 -9.16
CA LEU A 65 6.56 -3.86 -8.53
C LEU A 65 6.59 -5.39 -8.58
N THR A 66 6.97 -5.93 -9.74
CA THR A 66 7.03 -7.38 -9.97
C THR A 66 8.21 -8.02 -9.22
N ALA A 67 8.17 -9.34 -9.04
CA ALA A 67 9.26 -10.09 -8.41
C ALA A 67 10.61 -9.85 -9.10
N ALA A 68 10.63 -9.80 -10.44
CA ALA A 68 11.84 -9.50 -11.22
C ALA A 68 12.42 -8.12 -10.88
N LYS A 69 11.58 -7.07 -10.79
CA LYS A 69 12.00 -5.72 -10.37
C LYS A 69 12.53 -5.71 -8.94
N ILE A 70 11.90 -6.46 -8.02
CA ILE A 70 12.36 -6.55 -6.63
C ILE A 70 13.76 -7.17 -6.57
N VAL A 71 13.98 -8.28 -7.29
CA VAL A 71 15.28 -8.96 -7.32
C VAL A 71 16.37 -8.06 -7.89
N SER A 72 16.10 -7.35 -9.00
CA SER A 72 17.08 -6.45 -9.60
C SER A 72 17.42 -5.24 -8.72
N LEU A 73 16.47 -4.74 -7.92
CA LEU A 73 16.70 -3.58 -7.05
C LEU A 73 17.45 -3.95 -5.76
N CYS A 74 17.26 -5.16 -5.26
CA CYS A 74 17.88 -5.68 -4.04
C CYS A 74 19.28 -6.30 -4.24
N ASN A 75 19.58 -6.73 -5.47
CA ASN A 75 20.88 -7.27 -5.88
C ASN A 75 21.35 -6.55 -7.16
N PRO A 76 21.67 -5.25 -7.06
CA PRO A 76 22.16 -4.46 -8.19
C PRO A 76 23.55 -4.88 -8.65
#